data_AF-G9A120-F1
#
_entry.id   AF-G9A120-F1
#
_cell.length_a   1.000
_cell.length_b   1.000
_cell.length_c   1.000
_cell.angle_alpha   90.00
_cell.angle_beta   90.00
_cell.angle_gamma   90.00
#
_symmetry.space_group_name_H-M   'P 1'
#
loop_
_entity.id
_entity.type
_entity.pdbx_description
1 polymer ?
#
loop_
_entity_poly.entity_id
_entity_poly.type
_entity_poly.pdbx_seq_one_letter_code
_entity_poly.pdbx_strand_id
1 'polypeptide(L)'
;MARGDFPSAKQDQFVLRLPDGMRDTIKDAAEHNGRSMNAEIIWRIEKFEEAAQAWANTDAAMSKLEGDLKDSQAEVERLYDERGELFEAMNNQERSLQSLRESHRTLAIMVKSLGEALLTDSQISDFVRVLAGGLVQVEIDASSEASEQVPHQPWETP
;
A
#
# COMPACT_ATOMS: atom_id res chain seq x y z
N MET A 1 -0.93 55.15 58.61
CA MET A 1 -1.96 54.21 58.12
C MET A 1 -1.36 52.82 58.09
N ALA A 2 -1.86 51.90 58.90
CA ALA A 2 -1.40 50.52 58.92
C ALA A 2 -1.76 49.86 57.58
N ARG A 3 -0.76 49.41 56.83
CA ARG A 3 -0.99 48.52 55.68
C ARG A 3 -1.57 47.24 56.25
N GLY A 4 -2.83 46.94 55.94
CA GLY A 4 -3.47 45.69 56.33
C GLY A 4 -2.63 44.49 55.87
N ASP A 5 -2.64 43.42 56.66
CA ASP A 5 -1.95 42.17 56.36
C ASP A 5 -2.65 41.46 55.20
N PHE A 6 -2.41 41.92 53.97
CA PHE A 6 -2.96 41.31 52.77
C PHE A 6 -2.13 40.09 52.35
N PRO A 7 -2.74 39.01 51.85
CA PRO A 7 -2.01 37.82 51.38
C PRO A 7 -0.92 38.14 50.34
N SER A 8 -1.15 39.16 49.51
CA SER A 8 -0.20 39.64 48.50
C SER A 8 1.04 40.32 49.09
N ALA A 9 0.98 40.78 50.35
CA ALA A 9 2.13 41.37 51.05
C ALA A 9 3.14 40.31 51.52
N LYS A 10 2.73 39.03 51.55
CA LYS A 10 3.57 37.88 51.92
C LYS A 10 4.19 37.18 50.69
N GLN A 11 3.89 37.63 49.48
CA GLN A 11 4.43 37.05 48.24
C GLN A 11 5.74 37.72 47.83
N ASP A 12 6.62 36.94 47.21
CA ASP A 12 7.89 37.44 46.67
C ASP A 12 7.65 38.44 45.54
N GLN A 13 8.35 39.58 45.59
CA GLN A 13 8.27 40.63 44.59
C GLN A 13 9.55 40.66 43.77
N PHE A 14 9.41 40.57 42.45
CA PHE A 14 10.53 40.63 41.51
C PHE A 14 10.37 41.81 40.55
N VAL A 15 11.40 42.62 40.40
CA VAL A 15 11.39 43.79 39.50
C VAL A 15 11.87 43.37 38.11
N LEU A 16 10.95 43.28 37.16
CA LEU A 16 11.25 43.00 35.75
C LEU A 16 11.63 44.28 35.00
N ARG A 17 12.77 44.25 34.30
CA ARG A 17 13.15 45.30 33.33
C ARG A 17 12.74 44.82 31.94
N LEU A 18 11.68 45.42 31.42
CA LEU A 18 11.16 45.09 30.09
C LEU A 18 11.77 46.00 29.02
N PRO A 19 12.05 45.49 27.82
CA PRO A 19 12.38 46.30 26.66
C PRO A 19 11.25 47.27 26.31
N ASP A 20 11.58 48.34 25.57
CA ASP A 20 10.61 49.32 25.12
C ASP A 20 9.43 48.67 24.39
N GLY A 21 8.22 49.13 24.70
CA GLY A 21 6.96 48.63 24.14
C GLY A 21 6.47 47.28 24.69
N MET A 22 7.34 46.44 25.28
CA MET A 22 6.92 45.11 25.76
C MET A 22 5.93 45.20 26.94
N ARG A 23 6.06 46.21 27.79
CA ARG A 23 5.13 46.44 28.90
C ARG A 23 3.71 46.71 28.41
N ASP A 24 3.57 47.51 27.36
CA ASP A 24 2.27 47.87 26.79
C ASP A 24 1.65 46.65 26.09
N THR A 25 2.45 45.86 25.37
CA THR A 25 1.99 44.59 24.77
C THR A 25 1.44 43.60 25.80
N ILE A 26 2.11 43.45 26.96
CA ILE A 26 1.62 42.56 28.02
C ILE A 26 0.36 43.14 28.67
N LYS A 27 0.30 44.47 28.82
CA LYS A 27 -0.89 45.15 29.36
C LYS A 27 -2.11 44.90 28.49
N ASP A 28 -1.99 45.11 27.19
CA ASP A 28 -3.09 44.94 26.24
C ASP A 28 -3.55 43.47 26.20
N ALA A 29 -2.61 42.52 26.23
CA ALA A 29 -2.94 41.09 26.31
C ALA A 29 -3.65 40.72 27.61
N ALA A 30 -3.23 41.28 28.74
CA ALA A 30 -3.86 41.05 30.03
C ALA A 30 -5.29 41.62 30.06
N GLU A 31 -5.49 42.85 29.54
CA GLU A 31 -6.82 43.47 29.42
C GLU A 31 -7.74 42.65 28.51
N HIS A 32 -7.25 42.22 27.34
CA HIS A 32 -7.99 41.36 26.42
C HIS A 32 -8.40 40.03 27.08
N ASN A 33 -7.52 39.45 27.89
CA ASN A 33 -7.76 38.17 28.56
C ASN A 33 -8.49 38.32 29.91
N GLY A 34 -8.85 39.54 30.33
CA GLY A 34 -9.53 39.80 31.61
C GLY A 34 -8.69 39.48 32.85
N ARG A 35 -7.35 39.58 32.74
CA ARG A 35 -6.38 39.26 33.79
C ARG A 35 -5.63 40.52 34.24
N SER A 36 -5.09 40.50 35.46
CA SER A 36 -4.06 41.47 35.82
C SER A 36 -2.79 41.17 35.01
N MET A 37 -1.96 42.20 34.79
CA MET A 37 -0.68 42.03 34.10
C MET A 37 0.19 40.95 34.76
N ASN A 38 0.20 40.89 36.10
CA ASN A 38 0.94 39.87 36.84
C ASN A 38 0.37 38.46 36.59
N ALA A 39 -0.97 38.31 36.59
CA ALA A 39 -1.61 37.04 36.30
C ALA A 39 -1.36 36.57 34.86
N GLU A 40 -1.29 37.49 33.90
CA GLU A 40 -0.94 37.15 32.51
C GLU A 40 0.53 36.71 32.37
N ILE A 41 1.46 37.38 33.06
CA ILE A 41 2.88 36.99 33.08
C ILE A 41 3.04 35.58 33.67
N ILE A 42 2.43 35.32 34.83
CA ILE A 42 2.49 34.01 35.49
C ILE A 42 1.89 32.93 34.58
N TRP A 43 0.70 33.17 34.00
CA TRP A 43 0.06 32.21 33.12
C TRP A 43 0.93 31.84 31.91
N ARG A 44 1.61 32.82 31.30
CA ARG A 44 2.53 32.55 30.18
C ARG A 44 3.74 31.72 30.60
N ILE A 45 4.30 31.98 31.77
CA ILE A 45 5.42 31.20 32.32
C ILE A 45 4.97 29.76 32.58
N GLU A 46 3.81 29.57 33.22
CA GLU A 46 3.25 28.23 33.47
C GLU A 46 3.01 27.47 32.15
N LYS A 47 2.48 28.14 31.13
CA LYS A 47 2.22 27.52 29.82
C LYS A 47 3.48 27.29 28.99
N PHE A 48 4.57 27.98 29.27
CA PHE A 48 5.81 27.80 28.52
C PHE A 48 6.35 26.38 28.66
N GLU A 49 6.41 25.86 29.89
CA GLU A 49 6.94 24.52 30.16
C GLU A 49 6.00 23.42 29.63
N GLU A 50 4.69 23.59 29.77
CA GLU A 50 3.69 22.70 29.17
C GLU A 50 3.83 22.64 27.63
N ALA A 51 3.98 23.79 26.98
CA ALA A 51 4.14 23.87 25.52
C ALA A 51 5.46 23.23 25.06
N ALA A 52 6.56 23.46 25.79
CA ALA A 52 7.84 22.84 25.50
C ALA A 52 7.78 21.31 25.58
N GLN A 53 7.13 20.77 26.62
CA GLN A 53 6.94 19.32 26.76
C GLN A 53 6.01 18.75 25.67
N ALA A 54 4.93 19.46 25.34
CA ALA A 54 4.03 19.05 24.26
C ALA A 54 4.75 18.98 22.90
N TRP A 55 5.62 19.95 22.60
CA TRP A 55 6.44 19.93 21.40
C TRP A 55 7.45 18.77 21.40
N ALA A 56 8.15 18.53 22.50
CA ALA A 56 9.08 17.39 22.61
C ALA A 56 8.38 16.04 22.38
N ASN A 57 7.18 15.87 22.94
CA ASN A 57 6.38 14.65 22.74
C ASN A 57 5.91 14.51 21.29
N THR A 58 5.50 15.63 20.67
CA THR A 58 5.05 15.65 19.27
C THR A 58 6.21 15.32 18.33
N ASP A 59 7.39 15.87 18.59
CA ASP A 59 8.61 15.59 17.81
C ASP A 59 9.01 14.12 17.89
N ALA A 60 8.99 13.52 19.08
CA ALA A 60 9.23 12.10 19.26
C ALA A 60 8.19 11.23 18.53
N ALA A 61 6.91 11.61 18.56
CA ALA A 61 5.85 10.91 17.83
C ALA A 61 6.02 11.02 16.31
N MET A 62 6.41 12.19 15.80
CA MET A 62 6.69 12.43 14.39
C MET A 62 7.87 11.61 13.91
N SER A 63 8.97 11.59 14.67
CA SER A 63 10.16 10.79 14.33
C SER A 63 9.84 9.29 14.30
N LYS A 64 9.02 8.80 15.23
CA LYS A 64 8.53 7.42 15.20
C LYS A 64 7.69 7.14 13.95
N LEU A 65 6.72 8.01 13.65
CA LEU A 65 5.84 7.87 12.50
C LEU A 65 6.62 7.87 11.18
N GLU A 66 7.66 8.69 11.08
CA GLU A 66 8.57 8.71 9.92
C GLU A 66 9.31 7.39 9.74
N GLY A 67 9.77 6.79 10.85
CA GLY A 67 10.36 5.44 10.85
C GLY A 67 9.36 4.39 10.38
N ASP A 68 8.16 4.35 10.97
CA ASP A 68 7.10 3.39 10.62
C ASP A 68 6.68 3.53 9.13
N LEU A 69 6.62 4.76 8.61
CA LEU A 69 6.31 5.03 7.21
C LEU A 69 7.41 4.49 6.28
N LYS A 70 8.68 4.70 6.63
CA LYS A 70 9.82 4.21 5.85
C LYS A 70 9.84 2.68 5.81
N ASP A 71 9.57 2.02 6.93
CA ASP A 71 9.50 0.57 7.01
C ASP A 71 8.33 0.03 6.17
N SER A 72 7.16 0.69 6.25
CA SER A 72 6.00 0.34 5.43
C SER A 72 6.27 0.51 3.92
N GLN A 73 6.97 1.57 3.54
CA GLN A 73 7.37 1.80 2.14
C GLN A 73 8.30 0.70 1.62
N ALA A 74 9.29 0.30 2.42
CA ALA A 74 10.19 -0.79 2.06
C ALA A 74 9.46 -2.13 1.92
N GLU A 75 8.46 -2.39 2.76
CA GLU A 75 7.65 -3.60 2.66
C GLU A 75 6.78 -3.61 1.40
N VAL A 76 6.18 -2.47 1.07
CA VAL A 76 5.40 -2.31 -0.16
C VAL A 76 6.26 -2.57 -1.39
N GLU A 77 7.50 -2.05 -1.42
CA GLU A 77 8.45 -2.30 -2.51
C GLU A 77 8.74 -3.80 -2.68
N ARG A 78 9.00 -4.53 -1.59
CA ARG A 78 9.20 -5.99 -1.63
C ARG A 78 7.99 -6.73 -2.18
N LEU A 79 6.78 -6.35 -1.76
CA LEU A 79 5.55 -6.97 -2.24
C LEU A 79 5.33 -6.72 -3.74
N TYR A 80 5.75 -5.56 -4.24
CA TYR A 80 5.70 -5.27 -5.67
C TYR A 80 6.67 -6.15 -6.46
N ASP A 81 7.88 -6.37 -5.94
CA ASP A 81 8.87 -7.27 -6.54
C ASP A 81 8.38 -8.73 -6.55
N GLU A 82 7.91 -9.24 -5.41
CA GLU A 82 7.36 -10.61 -5.30
C GLU A 82 6.18 -10.83 -6.25
N ARG A 83 5.27 -9.86 -6.31
CA ARG A 83 4.15 -9.89 -7.25
C ARG A 83 4.65 -9.93 -8.70
N GLY A 84 5.70 -9.19 -9.03
CA GLY A 84 6.33 -9.22 -10.35
C GLY A 84 6.83 -10.62 -10.72
N GLU A 85 7.58 -11.27 -9.81
CA GLU A 85 8.06 -12.64 -10.00
C GLU A 85 6.91 -13.64 -10.18
N LEU A 86 5.83 -13.50 -9.41
CA LEU A 86 4.63 -14.33 -9.55
C LEU A 86 3.96 -14.16 -10.91
N PHE A 87 3.86 -12.93 -11.41
CA PHE A 87 3.31 -12.66 -12.74
C PHE A 87 4.16 -13.30 -13.84
N GLU A 88 5.48 -13.20 -13.75
CA GLU A 88 6.37 -13.88 -14.71
C GLU A 88 6.20 -15.41 -14.66
N ALA A 89 6.10 -15.99 -13.47
CA ALA A 89 5.86 -17.41 -13.28
C ALA A 89 4.52 -17.85 -13.90
N MET A 90 3.45 -17.10 -13.66
CA MET A 90 2.12 -17.35 -14.27
C MET A 90 2.17 -17.27 -15.79
N ASN A 91 2.81 -16.24 -16.34
CA ASN A 91 2.96 -16.09 -17.79
C ASN A 91 3.74 -17.26 -18.41
N ASN A 92 4.77 -17.76 -17.74
CA ASN A 92 5.52 -18.94 -18.17
C ASN A 92 4.67 -20.22 -18.11
N GLN A 93 3.83 -20.36 -17.09
CA GLN A 93 2.89 -21.46 -16.97
C GLN A 93 1.85 -21.43 -18.10
N GLU A 94 1.28 -20.26 -18.42
CA GLU A 94 0.30 -20.12 -19.50
C GLU A 94 0.91 -20.50 -20.86
N ARG A 95 2.14 -20.02 -21.14
CA ARG A 95 2.89 -20.43 -22.34
C ARG A 95 3.10 -21.95 -22.40
N SER A 96 3.40 -22.58 -21.27
CA SER A 96 3.58 -24.04 -21.20
C SER A 96 2.27 -24.79 -21.44
N LEU A 97 1.16 -24.31 -20.88
CA LEU A 97 -0.18 -24.87 -21.12
C LEU A 97 -0.60 -24.74 -22.58
N GLN A 98 -0.32 -23.59 -23.20
CA GLN A 98 -0.59 -23.38 -24.62
C GLN A 98 0.21 -24.37 -25.48
N SER A 99 1.51 -24.52 -25.23
CA SER A 99 2.34 -25.50 -25.95
C SER A 99 1.85 -26.94 -25.77
N LEU A 100 1.37 -27.30 -24.57
CA LEU A 100 0.77 -28.60 -24.31
C LEU A 100 -0.54 -28.79 -25.08
N ARG A 101 -1.42 -27.79 -25.10
CA ARG A 101 -2.67 -27.82 -25.88
C ARG A 101 -2.40 -27.98 -27.37
N GLU A 102 -1.43 -27.24 -27.92
CA GLU A 102 -1.01 -27.35 -29.31
C GLU A 102 -0.47 -28.75 -29.64
N SER A 103 0.36 -29.31 -28.75
CA SER A 103 0.89 -30.67 -28.88
C SER A 103 -0.23 -31.72 -28.86
N HIS A 104 -1.17 -31.60 -27.92
CA HIS A 104 -2.31 -32.49 -27.80
C HIS A 104 -3.22 -32.41 -29.03
N ARG A 105 -3.51 -31.19 -29.53
CA ARG A 105 -4.28 -30.98 -30.75
C ARG A 105 -3.61 -31.64 -31.96
N THR A 106 -2.30 -31.49 -32.09
CA THR A 106 -1.53 -32.11 -33.17
C THR A 106 -1.61 -33.64 -33.10
N LEU A 107 -1.47 -34.22 -31.90
CA LEU A 107 -1.63 -35.66 -31.70
C LEU A 107 -3.05 -36.14 -32.03
N ALA A 108 -4.08 -35.40 -31.60
CA ALA A 108 -5.47 -35.73 -31.92
C ALA A 108 -5.73 -35.74 -33.43
N ILE A 109 -5.19 -34.75 -34.16
CA ILE A 109 -5.27 -34.71 -35.63
C ILE A 109 -4.56 -35.93 -36.25
N MET A 110 -3.36 -36.28 -35.78
CA MET A 110 -2.62 -37.45 -36.28
C MET A 110 -3.39 -38.75 -36.02
N VAL A 111 -3.93 -38.93 -34.82
CA VAL A 111 -4.71 -40.11 -34.42
C VAL A 111 -5.97 -40.24 -35.30
N LYS A 112 -6.69 -39.14 -35.49
CA LYS A 112 -7.88 -39.12 -36.35
C LYS A 112 -7.53 -39.46 -37.79
N SER A 113 -6.47 -38.83 -38.34
CA SER A 113 -5.99 -39.08 -39.71
C SER A 113 -5.56 -40.54 -39.90
N LEU A 114 -4.93 -41.15 -38.89
CA LEU A 114 -4.58 -42.56 -38.91
C LEU A 114 -5.82 -43.47 -38.92
N GLY A 115 -6.84 -43.15 -38.12
CA GLY A 115 -8.12 -43.85 -38.14
C GLY A 115 -8.79 -43.80 -39.52
N GLU A 116 -8.86 -42.62 -40.12
CA GLU A 116 -9.42 -42.41 -41.47
C GLU A 116 -8.63 -43.19 -42.54
N ALA A 117 -7.29 -43.16 -42.47
CA ALA A 117 -6.42 -43.89 -43.39
C ALA A 117 -6.62 -45.41 -43.28
N LEU A 118 -6.72 -45.95 -42.05
CA LEU A 118 -6.97 -47.37 -41.84
C LEU A 118 -8.33 -47.80 -42.40
N LEU A 119 -9.39 -47.01 -42.18
CA LEU A 119 -10.74 -47.32 -42.69
C LEU A 119 -10.83 -47.31 -44.22
N THR A 120 -9.90 -46.66 -44.90
CA THR A 120 -9.84 -46.61 -46.37
C THR A 120 -9.37 -47.95 -46.97
N ASP A 121 -8.63 -48.76 -46.21
CA ASP A 121 -8.18 -50.08 -46.65
C ASP A 121 -9.28 -51.15 -46.49
N SER A 122 -9.72 -51.72 -47.62
CA SER A 122 -10.76 -52.74 -47.68
C SER A 122 -10.35 -54.10 -47.08
N GLN A 123 -9.05 -54.35 -46.86
CA GLN A 123 -8.54 -55.67 -46.46
C GLN A 123 -8.22 -55.82 -44.97
N ILE A 124 -8.54 -54.82 -44.14
CA ILE A 124 -8.31 -54.88 -42.69
C ILE A 124 -9.30 -55.82 -41.98
N SER A 125 -8.85 -56.47 -40.90
CA SER A 125 -9.70 -57.27 -40.01
C SER A 125 -10.80 -56.43 -39.35
N ASP A 126 -11.95 -57.05 -39.05
CA ASP A 126 -13.07 -56.41 -38.34
C ASP A 126 -12.64 -55.79 -37.00
N PHE A 127 -11.71 -56.42 -36.28
CA PHE A 127 -11.15 -55.86 -35.05
C PHE A 127 -10.42 -54.52 -35.30
N VAL A 128 -9.62 -54.44 -36.36
CA VAL A 128 -8.89 -53.22 -36.75
C VAL A 128 -9.87 -52.14 -37.23
N ARG A 129 -10.95 -52.53 -37.92
CA ARG A 129 -12.02 -51.62 -38.35
C ARG A 129 -12.74 -50.97 -37.16
N VAL A 130 -13.03 -51.72 -36.10
CA VAL A 130 -13.62 -51.18 -34.87
C VAL A 130 -12.67 -50.21 -34.18
N LEU A 131 -11.38 -50.56 -34.05
CA LEU A 131 -10.37 -49.67 -33.47
C LEU A 131 -10.23 -48.36 -34.27
N ALA A 132 -10.12 -48.47 -35.59
CA ALA A 132 -10.02 -47.31 -36.48
C ALA A 132 -11.26 -46.41 -36.38
N GLY A 133 -12.46 -46.98 -36.27
CA GLY A 133 -13.69 -46.24 -35.98
C GLY A 133 -13.64 -45.46 -34.67
N GLY A 134 -13.01 -46.01 -33.62
CA GLY A 134 -12.77 -45.30 -32.36
C GLY A 134 -11.77 -44.14 -32.50
N LEU A 135 -10.70 -44.31 -33.28
CA LEU A 135 -9.72 -43.24 -33.50
C LEU A 135 -10.30 -42.04 -34.25
N VAL A 136 -11.24 -42.26 -35.16
CA VAL A 136 -11.92 -41.18 -35.91
C VAL A 136 -12.81 -40.31 -35.00
N GLN A 137 -13.29 -40.87 -33.89
CA GLN A 137 -14.16 -40.18 -32.93
C GLN A 137 -13.40 -39.29 -31.93
N VAL A 138 -12.06 -39.27 -31.97
CA VAL A 138 -11.26 -38.41 -31.09
C VAL A 138 -11.60 -36.93 -31.36
N GLU A 139 -11.99 -36.23 -30.29
CA GLU A 139 -12.31 -34.80 -30.34
C GLU A 139 -11.03 -33.97 -30.51
N ILE A 140 -11.11 -32.95 -31.37
CA ILE A 140 -10.03 -31.99 -31.59
C ILE A 140 -10.40 -30.71 -30.86
N ASP A 141 -9.59 -30.31 -29.91
CA ASP A 141 -9.77 -29.05 -29.20
C ASP A 141 -9.59 -27.85 -30.16
N ALA A 142 -10.69 -27.15 -30.41
CA ALA A 142 -10.77 -25.97 -31.28
C ALA A 142 -10.77 -24.65 -30.49
N SER A 143 -10.63 -24.68 -29.16
CA SER A 143 -10.59 -23.48 -28.31
C SER A 143 -9.23 -22.77 -28.43
N SER A 144 -9.02 -22.11 -29.56
CA SER A 144 -7.84 -21.29 -29.83
C SER A 144 -8.25 -19.94 -30.38
N GLU A 145 -9.02 -19.15 -29.62
CA GLU A 145 -9.15 -17.73 -29.92
C GLU A 145 -9.02 -16.89 -28.66
N ALA A 146 -8.14 -15.89 -28.79
CA ALA A 146 -7.73 -14.87 -27.84
C ALA A 146 -6.93 -15.37 -26.62
N SER A 147 -5.59 -15.29 -26.72
CA SER A 147 -4.88 -14.58 -25.64
C SER A 147 -5.55 -13.21 -25.53
N GLU A 148 -6.54 -13.07 -24.66
CA GLU A 148 -6.91 -11.74 -24.19
C GLU A 148 -5.60 -11.12 -23.70
N GLN A 149 -5.19 -10.02 -24.34
CA GLN A 149 -4.07 -9.25 -23.82
C GLN A 149 -4.43 -8.92 -22.38
N VAL A 150 -3.59 -9.36 -21.44
CA VAL A 150 -3.73 -9.01 -20.03
C VAL A 150 -3.88 -7.49 -20.01
N PRO A 151 -5.01 -6.95 -19.50
CA PRO A 151 -5.23 -5.51 -19.50
C PRO A 151 -4.04 -4.84 -18.84
N HIS A 152 -3.45 -3.86 -19.54
CA HIS A 152 -2.32 -3.08 -19.03
C HIS A 152 -2.71 -2.53 -17.65
N GLN A 153 -1.95 -2.90 -16.62
CA GLN A 153 -2.33 -2.51 -15.27
C GLN A 153 -2.00 -1.03 -15.08
N PRO A 154 -2.81 -0.26 -14.32
CA PRO A 154 -2.64 1.19 -14.17
C PRO A 154 -1.28 1.65 -13.62
N TRP A 155 -0.51 0.74 -13.03
CA TRP A 155 0.79 1.00 -12.40
C TRP A 155 1.99 0.51 -13.24
N GLU A 156 1.76 -0.11 -14.39
CA GLU A 156 2.83 -0.47 -15.32
C GLU A 156 3.21 0.78 -16.13
N THR A 157 4.48 1.21 -16.08
CA THR A 157 4.98 2.32 -16.90
C THR A 157 4.88 1.99 -18.39
N PRO A 158 4.63 2.99 -19.26
CA PRO A 158 4.43 2.80 -20.70
C PRO A 158 5.69 2.30 -21.43
#